data_AF-A0AA38FYY4-F1
#
_entry.id   AF-A0AA38FYY4-F1
#
_cell.length_a   1.000
_cell.length_b   1.000
_cell.length_c   1.000
_cell.angle_alpha   90.00
_cell.angle_beta   90.00
_cell.angle_gamma   90.00
#
_symmetry.space_group_name_H-M   'P 1'
#
loop_
_entity.id
_entity.type
_entity.pdbx_description
1 polymer ?
#
loop_
_entity_poly.entity_id
_entity_poly.type
_entity_poly.pdbx_seq_one_letter_code
_entity_poly.pdbx_strand_id
1 'polypeptide(L)'
;MCDKEEPCVVESLADGRIKLYSDGSIVREEQQFPPPPTDANYNFVPYKDIVFDHNLGLWARLYLPPDSKTRVPVLLYYHGDGFCYQVTPATDITHHMCQKWAVTLGVIIVYAEYRLAPKHRLLTTYHDPITALQWIDSMKREREEVAR
;
A
#
# COMPACT_ATOMS: atom_id res chain seq x y z
N MET A 1 -41.42 -15.72 -14.35
CA MET A 1 -40.15 -15.06 -14.70
C MET A 1 -39.96 -13.92 -13.74
N CYS A 2 -38.85 -13.87 -13.01
CA CYS A 2 -38.55 -12.73 -12.16
C CYS A 2 -37.90 -11.69 -13.07
N ASP A 3 -38.61 -10.60 -13.38
CA ASP A 3 -38.02 -9.44 -14.02
C ASP A 3 -37.06 -8.82 -13.00
N LYS A 4 -35.80 -9.27 -13.02
CA LYS A 4 -34.74 -8.57 -12.32
C LYS A 4 -34.37 -7.42 -13.24
N GLU A 5 -34.93 -6.24 -12.97
CA GLU A 5 -34.38 -5.00 -13.53
C GLU A 5 -32.86 -5.03 -13.39
N GLU A 6 -32.15 -4.68 -14.46
CA GLU A 6 -30.69 -4.62 -14.41
C GLU A 6 -30.27 -3.65 -13.30
N PRO A 7 -29.30 -4.03 -12.44
CA PRO A 7 -28.85 -3.16 -11.37
C PRO A 7 -28.38 -1.81 -11.93
N CYS A 8 -28.89 -0.71 -11.39
CA CYS A 8 -28.52 0.64 -11.80
C CYS A 8 -27.60 1.29 -10.76
N VAL A 9 -26.77 2.24 -11.17
CA VAL A 9 -25.89 2.97 -10.25
C VAL A 9 -26.74 3.91 -9.39
N VAL A 10 -26.75 3.67 -8.08
CA VAL A 10 -27.45 4.51 -7.09
C VAL A 10 -26.55 5.57 -6.48
N GLU A 11 -25.25 5.31 -6.41
CA GLU A 11 -24.26 6.24 -5.89
C GLU A 11 -22.93 6.09 -6.64
N SER A 12 -22.29 7.22 -6.91
CA SER A 12 -21.03 7.32 -7.64
C SER A 12 -20.06 8.17 -6.82
N LEU A 13 -19.00 7.55 -6.32
CA LEU A 13 -17.99 8.16 -5.46
C LEU A 13 -16.65 8.27 -6.19
N ALA A 14 -15.78 9.15 -5.68
CA ALA A 14 -14.42 9.36 -6.20
C ALA A 14 -14.37 9.58 -7.72
N ASP A 15 -15.21 10.50 -8.22
CA ASP A 15 -15.39 10.81 -9.65
C ASP A 15 -15.81 9.60 -10.51
N GLY A 16 -16.58 8.67 -9.96
CA GLY A 16 -17.10 7.51 -10.67
C GLY A 16 -16.22 6.27 -10.61
N ARG A 17 -15.11 6.32 -9.88
CA ARG A 17 -14.19 5.19 -9.68
C ARG A 17 -14.73 4.14 -8.73
N ILE A 18 -15.69 4.51 -7.87
CA ILE A 18 -16.43 3.58 -7.02
C ILE A 18 -17.92 3.75 -7.32
N LYS A 19 -18.59 2.68 -7.74
CA LYS A 19 -20.02 2.67 -8.07
C LYS A 19 -20.76 1.70 -7.16
N LEU A 20 -21.79 2.19 -6.47
CA LEU A 20 -22.76 1.37 -5.74
C LEU A 20 -23.98 1.16 -6.63
N TYR A 21 -24.40 -0.10 -6.76
CA TYR A 21 -25.58 -0.49 -7.54
C TYR A 21 -26.79 -0.72 -6.64
N SER A 22 -27.99 -0.66 -7.22
CA SER A 22 -29.26 -0.84 -6.50
C SER A 22 -29.44 -2.21 -5.85
N ASP A 23 -28.69 -3.22 -6.29
CA ASP A 23 -28.63 -4.55 -5.68
C ASP A 23 -27.61 -4.66 -4.51
N GLY A 24 -26.94 -3.56 -4.18
CA GLY A 24 -25.90 -3.48 -3.15
C GLY A 24 -24.51 -3.93 -3.61
N SER A 25 -24.35 -4.31 -4.89
CA SER A 25 -23.02 -4.59 -5.44
C SER A 25 -22.20 -3.31 -5.59
N ILE A 26 -20.88 -3.44 -5.44
CA ILE A 26 -19.93 -2.34 -5.55
C ILE A 26 -18.90 -2.70 -6.60
N VAL A 27 -18.79 -1.87 -7.64
CA VAL A 27 -17.76 -1.99 -8.68
C VAL A 27 -16.73 -0.90 -8.47
N ARG A 28 -15.47 -1.29 -8.66
CA ARG A 28 -14.33 -0.39 -8.66
C ARG A 28 -13.69 -0.42 -10.01
N GLU A 29 -13.35 0.76 -10.49
CA GLU A 29 -12.42 0.88 -11.58
C GLU A 29 -11.04 0.44 -11.05
N GLU A 30 -10.53 -0.67 -11.57
CA GLU A 30 -9.14 -1.06 -11.31
C GLU A 30 -8.24 -0.01 -11.96
N GLN A 31 -7.58 0.79 -11.14
CA GLN A 31 -6.53 1.65 -11.64
C GLN A 31 -5.30 0.80 -11.93
N GLN A 32 -4.88 0.79 -13.20
CA GLN A 32 -3.52 0.38 -13.53
C GLN A 32 -2.58 1.45 -13.01
N PHE A 33 -1.74 1.07 -12.07
CA PHE A 33 -0.58 1.86 -11.68
C PHE A 33 0.60 1.36 -12.50
N PRO A 34 0.94 2.03 -13.63
CA PRO A 34 2.18 1.70 -14.31
C PRO A 34 3.33 1.84 -13.30
N PRO A 35 4.36 0.99 -13.39
CA PRO A 35 5.52 1.15 -12.52
C PRO A 35 6.07 2.57 -12.71
N PRO A 36 6.54 3.22 -11.63
CA PRO A 36 7.11 4.56 -11.74
C PRO A 36 8.27 4.53 -12.75
N PRO A 37 8.40 5.58 -13.60
CA PRO A 37 9.49 5.71 -14.54
C PRO A 37 10.86 5.36 -13.92
N THR A 38 11.66 4.60 -14.64
CA THR A 38 12.94 4.07 -14.13
C THR A 38 14.13 5.00 -14.36
N ASP A 39 13.91 6.24 -14.76
CA ASP A 39 15.01 7.16 -15.07
C ASP A 39 15.72 7.67 -13.78
N ALA A 40 16.95 8.13 -13.92
CA ALA A 40 17.77 8.61 -12.80
C ALA A 40 17.21 9.88 -12.13
N ASN A 41 16.33 10.63 -12.80
CA ASN A 41 15.65 11.79 -12.24
C ASN A 41 14.45 11.38 -11.37
N TYR A 42 13.87 10.20 -11.65
CA TYR A 42 12.73 9.64 -10.94
C TYR A 42 13.12 8.78 -9.74
N ASN A 43 14.29 8.11 -9.77
CA ASN A 43 14.74 7.20 -8.72
C ASN A 43 15.97 7.70 -7.95
N PHE A 44 15.80 8.78 -7.17
CA PHE A 44 16.91 9.34 -6.39
C PHE A 44 17.24 8.56 -5.12
N VAL A 45 16.43 7.57 -4.72
CA VAL A 45 16.77 6.61 -3.66
C VAL A 45 16.50 5.17 -4.08
N PRO A 46 17.31 4.19 -3.63
CA PRO A 46 17.01 2.78 -3.83
C PRO A 46 15.68 2.37 -3.18
N TYR A 47 14.90 1.55 -3.88
CA TYR A 47 13.69 0.95 -3.33
C TYR A 47 13.59 -0.54 -3.69
N LYS A 48 12.74 -1.27 -2.95
CA LYS A 48 12.48 -2.69 -3.20
C LYS A 48 11.06 -3.08 -2.80
N ASP A 49 10.40 -3.86 -3.65
CA ASP A 49 9.11 -4.49 -3.33
C ASP A 49 9.33 -5.84 -2.66
N ILE A 50 8.58 -6.10 -1.58
CA ILE A 50 8.64 -7.35 -0.82
C ILE A 50 7.22 -7.79 -0.48
N VAL A 51 6.92 -9.05 -0.77
CA VAL A 51 5.73 -9.74 -0.23
C VAL A 51 6.08 -10.21 1.17
N PHE A 52 5.36 -9.71 2.18
CA PHE A 52 5.61 -10.08 3.58
C PHE A 52 4.58 -11.08 4.12
N ASP A 53 3.42 -11.23 3.46
CA ASP A 53 2.48 -12.32 3.72
C ASP A 53 1.97 -12.89 2.39
N HIS A 54 2.50 -14.05 2.01
CA HIS A 54 2.12 -14.73 0.76
C HIS A 54 0.70 -15.30 0.79
N ASN A 55 0.17 -15.65 1.97
CA ASN A 55 -1.18 -16.22 2.10
C ASN A 55 -2.24 -15.15 1.89
N LEU A 56 -1.97 -13.94 2.37
CA LEU A 56 -2.86 -12.79 2.25
C LEU A 56 -2.57 -11.91 1.03
N GLY A 57 -1.44 -12.15 0.34
CA GLY A 57 -0.97 -11.33 -0.77
C GLY A 57 -0.54 -9.93 -0.33
N LEU A 58 -0.12 -9.77 0.93
CA LEU A 58 0.30 -8.48 1.46
C LEU A 58 1.76 -8.20 1.10
N TRP A 59 2.00 -6.99 0.62
CA TRP A 59 3.31 -6.55 0.18
C TRP A 59 3.59 -5.12 0.61
N ALA A 60 4.86 -4.75 0.61
CA ALA A 60 5.32 -3.42 0.92
C ALA A 60 6.43 -2.99 -0.04
N ARG A 61 6.53 -1.67 -0.26
CA ARG A 61 7.70 -1.06 -0.88
C ARG A 61 8.58 -0.42 0.17
N LEU A 62 9.85 -0.79 0.15
CA LEU A 62 10.90 -0.25 1.01
C LEU A 62 11.65 0.84 0.28
N TYR A 63 11.93 1.96 0.94
CA TYR A 63 12.82 3.02 0.43
C TYR A 63 13.97 3.22 1.40
N LEU A 64 15.19 3.22 0.88
CA LEU A 64 16.41 3.35 1.68
C LEU A 64 16.93 4.80 1.62
N PRO A 65 17.12 5.49 2.76
CA PRO A 65 17.68 6.83 2.75
C PRO A 65 19.16 6.82 2.32
N PRO A 66 19.68 7.94 1.77
CA PRO A 66 21.11 8.11 1.53
C PRO A 66 21.91 7.92 2.83
N ASP A 67 23.12 7.35 2.73
CA ASP A 67 24.05 7.19 3.86
C ASP A 67 23.52 6.39 5.08
N SER A 68 22.84 5.27 4.82
CA SER A 68 22.38 4.30 5.85
C SER A 68 23.51 3.46 6.50
N LYS A 69 24.68 4.06 6.77
CA LYS A 69 25.85 3.40 7.39
C LYS A 69 25.66 3.06 8.88
N THR A 70 24.64 3.63 9.52
CA THR A 70 24.29 3.44 10.94
C THR A 70 22.85 2.92 11.10
N ARG A 71 22.41 2.66 12.34
CA ARG A 71 21.00 2.38 12.64
C ARG A 71 20.16 3.62 12.31
N VAL A 72 19.34 3.52 11.26
CA VAL A 72 18.34 4.53 10.88
C VAL A 72 16.94 4.15 11.38
N PRO A 73 16.07 5.11 11.71
CA PRO A 73 14.68 4.83 12.05
C PRO A 73 13.89 4.22 10.89
N VAL A 74 12.79 3.55 11.23
CA VAL A 74 11.84 2.98 10.27
C VAL A 74 10.51 3.72 10.38
N LEU A 75 10.00 4.24 9.27
CA LEU A 75 8.66 4.80 9.15
C LEU A 75 7.76 3.83 8.40
N LEU A 76 6.82 3.22 9.13
CA LEU A 76 5.76 2.40 8.55
C LEU A 76 4.59 3.30 8.13
N TYR A 77 4.29 3.31 6.83
CA TYR A 77 3.28 4.15 6.22
C TYR A 77 2.19 3.30 5.56
N TYR A 78 0.94 3.78 5.70
CA TYR A 78 -0.26 3.26 5.07
C TYR A 78 -0.98 4.40 4.38
N HIS A 79 -1.59 4.13 3.23
CA HIS A 79 -2.39 5.10 2.51
C HIS A 79 -3.72 5.39 3.22
N GLY A 80 -4.36 6.52 2.90
CA GLY A 80 -5.46 7.09 3.69
C GLY A 80 -6.82 7.11 2.99
N ASP A 81 -6.92 6.55 1.78
CA ASP A 81 -8.00 6.80 0.82
C ASP A 81 -9.31 6.04 1.15
N GLY A 82 -9.81 6.21 2.38
CA GLY A 82 -11.10 5.71 2.84
C GLY A 82 -11.19 4.18 2.97
N PHE A 83 -10.05 3.47 2.99
CA PHE A 83 -9.96 1.99 3.00
C PHE A 83 -10.59 1.31 1.77
N CYS A 84 -11.02 2.10 0.80
CA CYS A 84 -11.84 1.64 -0.31
C CYS A 84 -11.30 2.09 -1.67
N TYR A 85 -10.38 3.04 -1.67
CA TYR A 85 -9.75 3.52 -2.87
C TYR A 85 -8.30 3.05 -2.91
N GLN A 86 -7.87 2.56 -4.07
CA GLN A 86 -6.57 1.92 -4.22
C GLN A 86 -5.55 2.98 -4.62
N VAL A 87 -4.69 3.38 -3.69
CA VAL A 87 -3.46 4.11 -3.98
C VAL A 87 -2.34 3.24 -3.44
N THR A 88 -1.34 2.96 -4.27
CA THR A 88 -0.32 1.95 -3.94
C THR A 88 1.05 2.61 -3.90
N PRO A 89 2.08 1.97 -3.30
CA PRO A 89 3.45 2.43 -3.39
C PRO A 89 4.01 2.55 -4.82
N ALA A 90 3.32 1.98 -5.81
CA ALA A 90 3.65 2.08 -7.23
C ALA A 90 3.03 3.31 -7.91
N THR A 91 2.08 4.00 -7.27
CA THR A 91 1.48 5.22 -7.81
C THR A 91 2.50 6.38 -7.78
N ASP A 92 2.74 7.02 -8.94
CA ASP A 92 3.77 8.07 -9.14
C ASP A 92 3.84 9.11 -8.03
N ILE A 93 2.69 9.67 -7.64
CA ILE A 93 2.62 10.73 -6.60
C ILE A 93 3.16 10.21 -5.27
N THR A 94 2.72 9.03 -4.86
CA THR A 94 3.14 8.46 -3.58
C THR A 94 4.57 7.92 -3.61
N HIS A 95 5.03 7.46 -4.77
CA HIS A 95 6.40 7.04 -4.97
C HIS A 95 7.37 8.20 -4.71
N HIS A 96 7.18 9.34 -5.40
CA HIS A 96 8.00 10.52 -5.19
C HIS A 96 7.93 11.06 -3.76
N MET A 97 6.72 11.03 -3.17
CA MET A 97 6.53 11.45 -1.80
C MET A 97 7.39 10.60 -0.85
N CYS A 98 7.36 9.27 -0.98
CA CYS A 98 8.14 8.36 -0.16
C CYS A 98 9.64 8.54 -0.36
N GLN A 99 10.10 8.73 -1.59
CA GLN A 99 11.51 9.03 -1.85
C GLN A 99 11.95 10.33 -1.16
N LYS A 100 11.12 11.38 -1.26
CA LYS A 100 11.40 12.68 -0.63
C LYS A 100 11.45 12.54 0.89
N TRP A 101 10.55 11.76 1.47
CA TRP A 101 10.54 11.47 2.90
C TRP A 101 11.77 10.69 3.32
N ALA A 102 12.19 9.66 2.57
CA ALA A 102 13.40 8.90 2.86
C ALA A 102 14.62 9.83 2.96
N VAL A 103 14.82 10.73 1.99
CA VAL A 103 15.94 11.69 1.99
C VAL A 103 15.80 12.73 3.09
N THR A 104 14.64 13.38 3.18
CA THR A 104 14.46 14.56 4.05
C THR A 104 14.47 14.16 5.53
N LEU A 105 13.93 13.00 5.87
CA LEU A 105 13.84 12.51 7.25
C LEU A 105 15.01 11.60 7.63
N GLY A 106 15.77 11.08 6.66
CA GLY A 106 16.86 10.14 6.92
C GLY A 106 16.36 8.80 7.49
N VAL A 107 15.19 8.33 7.05
CA VAL A 107 14.52 7.11 7.56
C VAL A 107 14.28 6.09 6.46
N ILE A 108 14.24 4.82 6.83
CA ILE A 108 13.69 3.77 5.96
C ILE A 108 12.18 3.94 5.90
N ILE A 109 11.63 4.06 4.70
CA ILE A 109 10.17 4.07 4.51
C ILE A 109 9.73 2.65 4.20
N VAL A 110 8.75 2.15 4.96
CA VAL A 110 8.02 0.92 4.66
C VAL A 110 6.61 1.33 4.30
N TYR A 111 6.30 1.41 3.02
CA TYR A 111 4.94 1.64 2.57
C TYR A 111 4.28 0.28 2.37
N ALA A 112 3.45 -0.12 3.34
CA ALA A 112 2.77 -1.41 3.35
C ALA A 112 1.35 -1.29 2.80
N GLU A 113 0.98 -2.23 1.94
CA GLU A 113 -0.39 -2.38 1.45
C GLU A 113 -1.25 -3.13 2.45
N TYR A 114 -2.55 -2.83 2.42
CA TYR A 114 -3.57 -3.54 3.18
C TYR A 114 -4.76 -3.83 2.27
N ARG A 115 -5.52 -4.88 2.61
CA ARG A 115 -6.67 -5.29 1.80
C ARG A 115 -7.78 -4.26 1.91
N LEU A 116 -8.41 -3.94 0.78
CA LEU A 116 -9.43 -2.90 0.71
C LEU A 116 -10.85 -3.46 0.89
N ALA A 117 -11.75 -2.60 1.37
CA ALA A 117 -13.20 -2.83 1.35
C ALA A 117 -13.70 -3.05 -0.09
N PRO A 118 -15.01 -3.19 -0.37
CA PRO A 118 -15.90 -3.99 0.45
C PRO A 118 -15.50 -5.47 0.46
N LYS A 119 -14.60 -5.92 -0.44
CA LYS A 119 -14.13 -7.32 -0.51
C LYS A 119 -13.55 -7.77 0.83
N HIS A 120 -12.86 -6.87 1.52
CA HIS A 120 -12.37 -7.06 2.88
C HIS A 120 -12.92 -5.95 3.79
N ARG A 121 -13.94 -6.28 4.59
CA ARG A 121 -14.61 -5.33 5.49
C ARG A 121 -13.63 -4.74 6.51
N LEU A 122 -14.01 -3.60 7.11
CA LEU A 122 -13.18 -2.74 7.96
C LEU A 122 -12.39 -3.47 9.06
N LEU A 123 -12.89 -4.58 9.63
CA LEU A 123 -12.11 -5.32 10.64
C LEU A 123 -10.84 -5.94 10.04
N THR A 124 -10.90 -6.40 8.79
CA THR A 124 -9.76 -6.94 8.06
C THR A 124 -8.68 -5.88 7.81
N THR A 125 -9.08 -4.64 7.52
CA THR A 125 -8.14 -3.53 7.26
C THR A 125 -7.34 -3.12 8.50
N TYR A 126 -7.74 -3.51 9.72
CA TYR A 126 -6.95 -3.31 10.94
C TYR A 126 -5.95 -4.44 11.22
N HIS A 127 -6.23 -5.65 10.73
CA HIS A 127 -5.33 -6.79 10.94
C HIS A 127 -4.08 -6.71 10.06
N ASP A 128 -4.22 -6.28 8.81
CA ASP A 128 -3.10 -6.21 7.87
C ASP A 128 -1.97 -5.27 8.34
N PRO A 129 -2.26 -4.07 8.89
CA PRO A 129 -1.24 -3.22 9.49
C PRO A 129 -0.50 -3.85 10.68
N ILE A 130 -1.21 -4.66 11.48
CA ILE A 130 -0.59 -5.38 12.60
C ILE A 130 0.35 -6.46 12.07
N THR A 131 -0.04 -7.18 11.02
CA THR A 131 0.81 -8.17 10.36
C THR A 131 2.10 -7.54 9.82
N ALA A 132 2.02 -6.37 9.18
CA ALA A 132 3.20 -5.66 8.68
C ALA A 132 4.13 -5.22 9.84
N LEU A 133 3.57 -4.75 10.96
CA LEU A 133 4.35 -4.40 12.14
C LEU A 133 5.07 -5.63 12.74
N GLN A 134 4.37 -6.76 12.84
CA GLN A 134 4.95 -8.02 13.33
C GLN A 134 6.07 -8.52 12.42
N TRP A 135 5.91 -8.37 11.09
CA TRP A 135 6.95 -8.68 10.12
C TRP A 135 8.20 -7.79 10.27
N ILE A 136 8.03 -6.48 10.50
CA ILE A 136 9.17 -5.59 10.76
C ILE A 136 9.91 -6.00 12.03
N ASP A 137 9.18 -6.35 13.08
CA ASP A 137 9.74 -6.79 14.34
C ASP A 137 10.48 -8.15 14.21
N SER A 138 10.02 -9.06 13.35
CA SER A 138 10.74 -10.30 13.07
C SER A 138 12.07 -10.05 12.34
N MET A 139 12.10 -9.16 11.34
CA MET A 139 13.34 -8.79 10.65
C MET A 139 14.39 -8.19 11.60
N LYS A 140 13.94 -7.41 12.59
CA LYS A 140 14.82 -6.87 13.63
C LYS A 140 15.47 -8.00 14.44
N ARG A 141 14.69 -8.98 14.90
CA ARG A 141 15.19 -10.12 15.67
C ARG A 141 16.19 -10.94 14.88
N GLU A 142 15.86 -11.29 13.64
CA GLU A 142 16.76 -12.04 12.75
C GLU A 142 18.10 -11.33 12.56
N ARG A 143 18.09 -10.00 12.37
CA ARG A 143 19.32 -9.21 12.28
C ARG A 143 20.13 -9.24 13.58
N GLU A 144 19.48 -9.20 14.73
CA GLU A 144 20.12 -9.27 16.05
C GLU A 144 20.65 -10.67 16.38
N GLU A 145 20.10 -11.72 15.79
CA GLU A 145 20.59 -13.10 15.88
C GLU A 145 21.80 -13.32 14.97
N VAL A 146 21.75 -12.86 13.71
CA VAL A 146 22.86 -12.94 12.75
C VAL A 146 24.07 -12.11 13.20
N ALA A 147 23.84 -11.04 13.98
CA ALA A 147 24.91 -10.20 14.51
C ALA A 147 25.56 -10.74 15.80
N ARG A 148 25.08 -11.85 16.36
CA ARG A 148 25.70 -12.57 17.48
C ARG A 148 26.61 -13.68 16.97
#